data_AF-A0A3B0AP86-F1
#
_entry.id   AF-A0A3B0AP86-F1
#
_cell.length_a   1.000
_cell.length_b   1.000
_cell.length_c   1.000
_cell.angle_alpha   90.00
_cell.angle_beta   90.00
_cell.angle_gamma   90.00
#
_symmetry.space_group_name_H-M   'P 1'
#
loop_
_entity.id
_entity.type
_entity.pdbx_description
1 polymer ?
#
loop_
_entity_poly.entity_id
_entity_poly.type
_entity_poly.pdbx_seq_one_letter_code
_entity_poly.pdbx_strand_id
1 'polypeptide(L)'
;MICGAWAVSVWISVHLQADATLHTAALFVHLASLVLGFGAVLVADYYGLLWMTGRCTLREALGSAGRLHAPIWAGLVGLVASGMLLHPNPSATLTAVKLVMVLVLSLNGLQAGLLNRRMAEQSSASPSTGILAWGGATALVSQICWWGAVVIGFLNTQS
;
A
#
# COMPACT_ATOMS: atom_id res chain seq x y z
N MET A 1 4.06 14.74 17.43
CA MET A 1 3.25 14.74 16.19
C MET A 1 2.17 13.66 16.20
N ILE A 2 2.47 12.41 16.55
CA ILE A 2 1.51 11.29 16.60
C ILE A 2 0.32 11.53 17.55
N CYS A 3 0.55 12.05 18.76
CA CYS A 3 -0.54 12.30 19.72
C CYS A 3 -1.50 13.40 19.25
N GLY A 4 -1.00 14.38 18.51
CA GLY A 4 -1.82 15.46 17.94
C GLY A 4 -2.68 14.96 16.78
N ALA A 5 -2.13 14.13 15.90
CA ALA A 5 -2.89 13.48 14.84
C ALA A 5 -4.00 12.57 15.43
N TRP A 6 -3.71 11.87 16.53
CA TRP A 6 -4.68 11.03 17.24
C TRP A 6 -5.82 11.85 17.87
N ALA A 7 -5.49 12.93 18.58
CA ALA A 7 -6.48 13.81 19.19
C ALA A 7 -7.38 14.48 18.15
N VAL A 8 -6.81 14.90 17.02
CA VAL A 8 -7.55 15.47 15.88
C VAL A 8 -8.48 14.43 15.25
N SER A 9 -8.02 13.18 15.06
CA SER A 9 -8.88 12.11 14.54
C SER A 9 -10.07 11.81 15.46
N VAL A 10 -9.87 11.75 16.78
CA VAL A 10 -10.95 11.54 17.75
C VAL A 10 -11.93 12.72 17.74
N TRP A 11 -11.43 13.96 17.65
CA TRP A 11 -12.27 15.16 17.64
C TRP A 11 -13.15 15.25 16.39
N ILE A 12 -12.57 15.03 15.21
CA ILE A 12 -13.28 15.00 13.92
C ILE A 12 -14.36 13.91 13.93
N SER A 13 -14.05 12.74 14.48
CA SER A 13 -14.99 11.61 14.54
C SER A 13 -16.17 11.83 15.50
N VAL A 14 -16.06 12.75 16.46
CA VAL A 14 -17.14 13.05 17.42
C VAL A 14 -18.00 14.24 16.97
N HIS A 15 -17.45 15.17 16.20
CA HIS A 15 -18.13 16.44 15.86
C HIS A 15 -18.72 16.50 14.44
N LEU A 16 -18.33 15.62 13.52
CA LEU A 16 -18.94 15.56 12.19
C LEU A 16 -20.08 14.53 12.18
N GLN A 17 -21.32 15.00 12.20
CA GLN A 17 -22.44 14.21 11.69
C GLN A 17 -22.17 13.96 10.20
N ALA A 18 -21.87 12.72 9.84
CA ALA A 18 -21.54 12.35 8.47
C ALA A 18 -22.77 12.52 7.56
N ASP A 19 -22.89 13.71 6.98
CA ASP A 19 -23.80 14.00 5.88
C ASP A 19 -23.47 13.07 4.70
N ALA A 20 -24.48 12.62 3.94
CA ALA A 20 -24.33 11.62 2.89
C ALA A 20 -23.26 12.01 1.85
N THR A 21 -23.09 13.32 1.66
CA THR A 21 -22.07 13.95 0.81
C THR A 21 -20.63 13.63 1.27
N LEU A 22 -20.37 13.66 2.58
CA LEU A 22 -19.06 13.36 3.16
C LEU A 22 -18.71 11.88 2.99
N HIS A 23 -19.69 10.99 3.17
CA HIS A 23 -19.51 9.56 2.95
C HIS A 23 -19.16 9.25 1.49
N THR A 24 -19.90 9.83 0.53
CA THR A 24 -19.60 9.67 -0.91
C THR A 24 -18.22 10.21 -1.27
N ALA A 25 -17.86 11.39 -0.76
CA ALA A 25 -16.53 11.96 -0.99
C ALA A 25 -15.42 11.07 -0.41
N ALA A 26 -15.59 10.57 0.82
CA ALA A 26 -14.64 9.65 1.45
C ALA A 26 -14.50 8.35 0.65
N LEU A 27 -15.61 7.78 0.16
CA LEU A 27 -15.60 6.57 -0.66
C LEU A 27 -14.88 6.79 -2.00
N PHE A 28 -15.15 7.92 -2.66
CA PHE A 28 -14.45 8.29 -3.89
C PHE A 28 -12.95 8.42 -3.67
N VAL A 29 -12.53 9.16 -2.63
CA VAL A 29 -11.12 9.29 -2.27
C VAL A 29 -10.50 7.94 -1.92
N HIS A 30 -11.24 7.06 -1.24
CA HIS A 30 -10.78 5.71 -0.91
C HIS A 30 -10.48 4.90 -2.18
N LEU A 31 -11.42 4.87 -3.13
CA LEU A 31 -11.27 4.15 -4.39
C LEU A 31 -10.17 4.76 -5.28
N ALA A 32 -10.08 6.09 -5.36
CA ALA A 32 -9.01 6.75 -6.09
C ALA A 32 -7.64 6.42 -5.50
N SER A 33 -7.54 6.40 -4.17
CA SER A 33 -6.32 6.05 -3.46
C SER A 33 -5.96 4.56 -3.63
N LEU A 34 -6.96 3.67 -3.69
CA LEU A 34 -6.79 2.26 -4.03
C LEU A 34 -6.19 2.12 -5.43
N VAL A 35 -6.79 2.77 -6.44
CA VAL A 35 -6.32 2.71 -7.82
C VAL A 35 -4.90 3.27 -7.94
N LEU A 36 -4.61 4.40 -7.28
CA LEU A 36 -3.28 5.01 -7.29
C LEU A 36 -2.23 4.10 -6.65
N GLY A 37 -2.47 3.65 -5.42
CA GLY A 37 -1.52 2.87 -4.65
C GLY A 37 -1.35 1.46 -5.19
N PHE A 38 -2.45 0.73 -5.34
CA PHE A 38 -2.43 -0.65 -5.82
C PHE A 38 -2.03 -0.74 -7.29
N GLY A 39 -2.51 0.20 -8.13
CA GLY A 39 -2.10 0.29 -9.53
C GLY A 39 -0.59 0.50 -9.65
N ALA A 40 0.00 1.35 -8.82
CA ALA A 40 1.46 1.52 -8.81
C ALA A 40 2.21 0.25 -8.38
N VAL A 41 1.67 -0.54 -7.45
CA VAL A 41 2.24 -1.86 -7.10
C VAL A 41 2.17 -2.83 -8.29
N LEU A 42 1.03 -2.93 -8.97
CA LEU A 42 0.88 -3.80 -10.14
C LEU A 42 1.84 -3.42 -11.26
N VAL A 43 2.08 -2.12 -11.48
CA VAL A 43 3.07 -1.67 -12.46
C VAL A 43 4.48 -2.06 -12.01
N ALA A 44 4.83 -1.94 -10.73
CA ALA A 44 6.14 -2.37 -10.23
C ALA A 44 6.36 -3.88 -10.44
N ASP A 45 5.35 -4.70 -10.13
CA ASP A 45 5.39 -6.15 -10.34
C ASP A 45 5.50 -6.51 -11.83
N TYR A 46 4.83 -5.75 -12.70
CA TYR A 46 4.95 -5.91 -14.15
C TYR A 46 6.38 -5.66 -14.64
N TYR A 47 7.04 -4.59 -14.18
CA TYR A 47 8.46 -4.37 -14.50
C TYR A 47 9.37 -5.47 -13.93
N GLY A 48 9.05 -6.01 -12.75
CA GLY A 48 9.73 -7.19 -12.21
C GLY A 48 9.60 -8.41 -13.12
N LEU A 49 8.41 -8.68 -13.67
CA LEU A 49 8.15 -9.75 -14.63
C LEU A 49 8.86 -9.52 -15.97
N LEU A 50 8.86 -8.29 -16.49
CA LEU A 50 9.61 -7.94 -17.70
C LEU A 50 11.11 -8.18 -17.53
N TRP A 51 11.66 -7.84 -16.36
CA TRP A 51 13.06 -8.09 -16.07
C TRP A 51 13.37 -9.60 -15.99
N MET A 52 12.53 -10.39 -15.30
CA MET A 52 12.70 -11.85 -15.21
C MET A 52 12.58 -12.55 -16.58
N THR A 53 11.79 -12.00 -17.50
CA THR A 53 11.65 -12.51 -18.87
C THR A 53 12.71 -11.96 -19.83
N GLY A 54 13.67 -11.18 -19.34
CA GLY A 54 14.76 -10.59 -20.14
C GLY A 54 14.32 -9.46 -21.08
N ARG A 55 13.11 -8.91 -20.90
CA ARG A 55 12.52 -7.86 -21.74
C ARG A 55 12.87 -6.45 -21.28
N CYS A 56 13.37 -6.28 -20.06
CA CYS A 56 13.97 -5.03 -19.60
C CYS A 56 15.18 -5.32 -18.70
N THR A 57 16.02 -4.29 -18.52
CA THR A 57 17.19 -4.35 -17.65
C THR A 57 16.80 -4.20 -16.19
N LEU A 58 17.64 -4.73 -15.28
CA LEU A 58 17.45 -4.54 -13.85
C LEU A 58 17.40 -3.05 -13.47
N ARG A 59 18.24 -2.22 -14.11
CA ARG A 59 18.27 -0.77 -13.89
C ARG A 59 16.93 -0.11 -14.23
N GLU A 60 16.30 -0.51 -15.33
CA GLU A 60 14.98 0.02 -15.72
C GLU A 60 13.89 -0.41 -14.75
N ALA A 61 13.90 -1.67 -14.30
CA ALA A 61 12.97 -2.18 -13.30
C ALA A 61 13.11 -1.45 -11.95
N LEU A 62 14.35 -1.35 -11.42
CA LEU A 62 14.63 -0.65 -10.15
C LEU A 62 14.38 0.86 -10.24
N GLY A 63 14.66 1.48 -11.38
CA GLY A 63 14.37 2.89 -11.64
C GLY A 63 12.87 3.16 -11.65
N SER A 64 12.09 2.27 -12.27
CA SER A 64 10.63 2.34 -12.29
C SER A 64 10.04 2.11 -10.90
N ALA A 65 10.48 1.07 -10.19
CA ALA A 65 10.06 0.81 -8.81
C ALA A 65 10.38 1.98 -7.86
N GLY A 66 11.54 2.62 -8.04
CA GLY A 66 11.92 3.82 -7.29
C GLY A 66 10.95 4.99 -7.49
N ARG A 67 10.48 5.23 -8.72
CA ARG A 67 9.51 6.29 -9.03
C ARG A 67 8.11 5.96 -8.51
N LEU A 68 7.74 4.68 -8.50
CA LEU A 68 6.43 4.21 -8.05
C LEU A 68 6.26 4.23 -6.53
N HIS A 69 7.34 4.36 -5.75
CA HIS A 69 7.21 4.52 -4.29
C HIS A 69 6.32 5.70 -3.90
N ALA A 70 6.48 6.85 -4.56
CA ALA A 70 5.68 8.04 -4.24
C ALA A 70 4.17 7.79 -4.40
N PRO A 71 3.65 7.30 -5.55
CA PRO A 71 2.22 7.00 -5.67
C PRO A 71 1.75 5.85 -4.78
N ILE A 72 2.60 4.84 -4.48
CA ILE A 72 2.25 3.78 -3.53
C ILE A 72 1.97 4.37 -2.14
N TRP A 73 2.89 5.19 -1.63
CA TRP A 73 2.74 5.83 -0.32
C TRP A 73 1.60 6.84 -0.30
N ALA A 74 1.43 7.63 -1.36
CA ALA A 74 0.31 8.56 -1.48
C ALA A 74 -1.04 7.83 -1.45
N GLY A 75 -1.17 6.75 -2.22
CA GLY A 75 -2.35 5.88 -2.20
C GLY A 75 -2.59 5.25 -0.83
N LEU A 76 -1.54 4.78 -0.16
CA LEU A 76 -1.66 4.21 1.19
C LEU A 76 -2.15 5.22 2.22
N VAL A 77 -1.58 6.44 2.23
CA VAL A 77 -2.02 7.53 3.11
C VAL A 77 -3.47 7.91 2.80
N GLY A 78 -3.82 8.03 1.53
CA GLY A 78 -5.19 8.33 1.11
C GLY A 78 -6.19 7.26 1.55
N LEU A 79 -5.83 5.97 1.46
CA LEU A 79 -6.64 4.85 1.92
C LEU A 79 -6.86 4.86 3.43
N VAL A 80 -5.82 5.14 4.21
CA VAL A 80 -5.92 5.24 5.66
C VAL A 80 -6.77 6.43 6.05
N ALA A 81 -6.51 7.61 5.48
CA ALA A 81 -7.25 8.84 5.77
C ALA A 81 -8.74 8.72 5.44
N SER A 82 -9.07 8.28 4.22
CA SER A 82 -10.46 8.06 3.79
C SER A 82 -11.13 6.90 4.54
N GLY A 83 -10.39 5.84 4.85
CA GLY A 83 -10.90 4.70 5.61
C GLY A 83 -11.34 5.09 7.03
N MET A 84 -10.66 6.04 7.67
CA MET A 84 -11.08 6.58 8.97
C MET A 84 -12.39 7.38 8.89
N LEU A 85 -12.69 8.00 7.73
CA LEU A 85 -13.91 8.78 7.52
C LEU A 85 -15.13 7.90 7.17
N LEU A 86 -14.92 6.65 6.74
CA LEU A 86 -15.98 5.71 6.34
C LEU A 86 -16.57 4.89 7.50
N HIS A 87 -16.53 5.41 8.74
CA HIS A 87 -16.94 4.75 9.98
C HIS A 87 -16.15 3.45 10.28
N PRO A 88 -14.96 3.54 10.90
CA PRO A 88 -14.34 2.37 11.49
C PRO A 88 -15.23 1.88 12.63
N ASN A 89 -15.74 0.65 12.55
CA ASN A 89 -16.21 -0.06 13.73
C ASN A 89 -14.99 -0.78 14.35
N PRO A 90 -14.30 -0.19 15.35
CA PRO A 90 -13.07 -0.75 15.92
C PRO A 90 -13.32 -2.06 16.69
N SER A 91 -14.58 -2.35 17.07
CA SER A 91 -14.96 -3.63 17.69
C SER A 91 -15.12 -4.77 16.67
N ALA A 92 -15.09 -4.50 15.37
CA ALA A 92 -15.15 -5.53 14.35
C ALA A 92 -13.74 -6.12 14.11
N THR A 93 -13.61 -7.44 14.30
CA THR A 93 -12.37 -8.20 14.03
C THR A 93 -11.79 -7.91 12.64
N LEU A 94 -12.64 -7.66 11.64
CA LEU A 94 -12.23 -7.30 10.27
C LEU A 94 -11.48 -5.97 10.18
N THR A 95 -11.87 -4.96 10.97
CA THR A 95 -11.16 -3.67 11.03
C THR A 95 -9.74 -3.86 11.58
N ALA A 96 -9.59 -4.69 12.62
CA ALA A 96 -8.28 -5.00 13.20
C ALA A 96 -7.38 -5.74 12.21
N VAL A 97 -7.91 -6.75 11.50
CA VAL A 97 -7.16 -7.46 10.45
C VAL A 97 -6.73 -6.51 9.34
N LYS A 98 -7.60 -5.60 8.89
CA LYS A 98 -7.26 -4.59 7.87
C LYS A 98 -6.12 -3.68 8.34
N LEU A 99 -6.15 -3.22 9.59
CA LEU A 99 -5.08 -2.39 10.17
C LEU A 99 -3.75 -3.14 10.26
N VAL A 100 -3.77 -4.41 10.67
CA VAL A 100 -2.56 -5.26 10.69
C VAL A 100 -2.00 -5.43 9.27
N MET A 101 -2.85 -5.68 8.28
CA MET A 101 -2.42 -5.76 6.87
C MET A 101 -1.79 -4.45 6.38
N VAL A 102 -2.38 -3.30 6.70
CA VAL A 102 -1.82 -1.98 6.36
C VAL A 102 -0.47 -1.77 7.04
N LEU A 103 -0.31 -2.19 8.30
CA LEU A 103 0.97 -2.11 9.01
C LEU A 103 2.03 -3.00 8.36
N VAL A 104 1.70 -4.27 8.09
CA VAL A 104 2.60 -5.21 7.40
C VAL A 104 3.00 -4.66 6.03
N LEU A 105 2.04 -4.12 5.27
CA LEU A 105 2.30 -3.51 3.97
C LEU A 105 3.22 -2.29 4.08
N SER A 106 3.03 -1.44 5.10
CA SER A 106 3.87 -0.27 5.35
C SER A 106 5.32 -0.67 5.65
N LEU A 107 5.50 -1.66 6.53
CA LEU A 107 6.83 -2.20 6.87
C LEU A 107 7.49 -2.85 5.64
N ASN A 108 6.72 -3.61 4.87
CA ASN A 108 7.18 -4.24 3.63
C ASN A 108 7.59 -3.20 2.59
N GLY A 109 6.86 -2.07 2.47
CA GLY A 109 7.20 -0.96 1.58
C GLY A 109 8.51 -0.26 1.97
N LEU A 110 8.76 -0.05 3.27
CA LEU A 110 10.03 0.50 3.75
C LEU A 110 11.20 -0.44 3.40
N GLN A 111 11.01 -1.75 3.65
CA GLN A 111 12.00 -2.77 3.30
C GLN A 111 12.25 -2.84 1.79
N ALA A 112 11.19 -2.76 0.97
CA ALA A 112 11.28 -2.73 -0.49
C ALA A 112 12.13 -1.56 -0.99
N GLY A 113 11.98 -0.37 -0.38
CA GLY A 113 12.82 0.79 -0.65
C GLY A 113 14.31 0.55 -0.37
N LEU A 114 14.62 -0.09 0.77
CA LEU A 114 15.99 -0.44 1.12
C LEU A 114 16.57 -1.50 0.17
N LEU A 115 15.76 -2.50 -0.19
CA LEU A 115 16.14 -3.54 -1.15
C LEU A 115 16.44 -2.93 -2.53
N ASN A 116 15.58 -2.03 -3.02
CA ASN A 116 15.77 -1.35 -4.29
C ASN A 116 17.09 -0.57 -4.33
N ARG A 117 17.44 0.12 -3.23
CA ARG A 117 18.73 0.82 -3.10
C ARG A 117 19.91 -0.14 -3.12
N ARG A 118 19.87 -1.22 -2.32
CA ARG A 118 20.93 -2.24 -2.27
C ARG A 118 21.15 -2.92 -3.62
N MET A 119 20.09 -3.16 -4.39
CA MET A 119 20.17 -3.74 -5.73
C MET A 119 20.74 -2.74 -6.75
N ALA A 120 20.39 -1.47 -6.63
CA ALA A 120 20.95 -0.41 -7.48
C ALA A 120 22.46 -0.23 -7.25
N GLU A 121 22.93 -0.34 -6.00
CA GLU A 121 24.34 -0.29 -5.63
C GLU A 121 25.15 -1.49 -6.17
N GLN A 122 24.53 -2.66 -6.28
CA GLN A 122 25.17 -3.89 -6.77
C GLN A 122 25.07 -4.08 -8.29
N SER A 123 24.50 -3.12 -9.03
CA SER A 123 24.17 -3.25 -10.47
C SER A 123 25.38 -3.48 -11.41
N SER A 124 26.61 -3.49 -10.91
CA SER A 124 27.82 -3.88 -11.65
C SER A 124 28.01 -5.41 -11.73
N ALA A 125 27.33 -6.18 -10.87
CA ALA A 125 27.38 -7.64 -10.81
C ALA A 125 25.96 -8.23 -10.87
N SER A 126 25.84 -9.49 -11.31
CA SER A 126 24.55 -10.19 -11.29
C SER A 126 24.02 -10.26 -9.84
N PRO A 127 22.74 -9.94 -9.58
CA PRO A 127 22.17 -10.01 -8.24
C PRO A 127 22.29 -11.40 -7.65
N SER A 128 22.65 -11.50 -6.37
CA SER A 128 22.70 -12.79 -5.68
C SER A 128 21.31 -13.41 -5.57
N THR A 129 21.23 -14.74 -5.65
CA THR A 129 19.96 -15.49 -5.54
C THR A 129 19.17 -15.15 -4.27
N GLY A 130 19.87 -14.86 -3.16
CA GLY A 130 19.23 -14.45 -1.91
C GLY A 130 18.51 -13.10 -1.99
N ILE A 131 19.08 -12.13 -2.70
CA ILE A 131 18.46 -10.82 -2.94
C ILE A 131 17.23 -10.97 -3.84
N LEU A 132 17.30 -11.85 -4.85
CA LEU A 132 16.16 -12.14 -5.72
C LEU A 132 15.02 -12.83 -4.97
N ALA A 133 15.33 -13.83 -4.15
CA ALA A 133 14.34 -14.49 -3.29
C ALA A 133 13.70 -13.49 -2.33
N TRP A 134 14.48 -12.57 -1.77
CA TRP A 134 13.97 -11.51 -0.88
C TRP A 134 13.06 -10.52 -1.62
N GLY A 135 13.40 -10.16 -2.85
CA GLY A 135 12.55 -9.35 -3.73
C GLY A 135 11.22 -10.03 -4.03
N GLY A 136 11.27 -11.32 -4.40
CA GLY A 136 10.06 -12.13 -4.63
C GLY A 136 9.18 -12.24 -3.39
N ALA A 137 9.77 -12.49 -2.22
CA ALA A 137 9.03 -12.53 -0.96
C ALA A 137 8.36 -11.17 -0.64
N THR A 138 9.09 -10.07 -0.86
CA THR A 138 8.56 -8.70 -0.68
C THR A 138 7.36 -8.44 -1.60
N ALA A 139 7.42 -8.85 -2.88
CA ALA A 139 6.31 -8.72 -3.81
C ALA A 139 5.08 -9.57 -3.38
N LEU A 140 5.31 -10.81 -2.96
CA LEU A 140 4.23 -11.70 -2.48
C LEU A 140 3.52 -11.13 -1.25
N VAL A 141 4.27 -10.62 -0.26
CA VAL A 141 3.69 -9.99 0.93
C VAL A 141 2.83 -8.78 0.54
N SER A 142 3.29 -7.95 -0.39
CA SER A 142 2.51 -6.82 -0.92
C SER A 142 1.21 -7.31 -1.55
N GLN A 143 1.25 -8.30 -2.43
CA GLN A 143 0.05 -8.85 -3.09
C GLN A 143 -0.97 -9.40 -2.09
N ILE A 144 -0.52 -10.17 -1.10
CA ILE A 144 -1.40 -10.71 -0.05
C ILE A 144 -2.07 -9.58 0.74
N CYS A 145 -1.31 -8.54 1.12
CA CYS A 145 -1.86 -7.44 1.89
C CYS A 145 -2.85 -6.58 1.08
N TRP A 146 -2.52 -6.27 -0.18
CA TRP A 146 -3.38 -5.48 -1.05
C TRP A 146 -4.68 -6.22 -1.39
N TRP A 147 -4.59 -7.47 -1.86
CA TRP A 147 -5.79 -8.27 -2.15
C TRP A 147 -6.60 -8.58 -0.90
N GLY A 148 -5.94 -8.89 0.21
CA GLY A 148 -6.59 -9.11 1.49
C GLY A 148 -7.40 -7.90 1.94
N ALA A 149 -6.82 -6.70 1.85
CA ALA A 149 -7.51 -5.46 2.19
C ALA A 149 -8.71 -5.17 1.27
N VAL A 150 -8.61 -5.48 -0.03
CA VAL A 150 -9.72 -5.35 -0.99
C VAL A 150 -10.85 -6.32 -0.66
N VAL A 151 -10.53 -7.61 -0.43
CA VAL A 151 -11.52 -8.64 -0.09
C VAL A 151 -12.22 -8.29 1.22
N ILE A 152 -11.47 -7.91 2.25
CA ILE A 152 -12.05 -7.46 3.53
C ILE A 152 -12.95 -6.24 3.31
N GLY A 153 -12.53 -5.27 2.52
CA GLY A 153 -13.33 -4.09 2.19
C GLY A 153 -14.66 -4.44 1.50
N PHE A 154 -14.64 -5.40 0.58
CA PHE A 154 -15.85 -5.90 -0.09
C PHE A 154 -16.79 -6.61 0.88
N LEU A 155 -16.27 -7.54 1.69
CA LEU A 155 -17.06 -8.29 2.68
C LEU A 155 -17.72 -7.35 3.72
N ASN A 156 -17.00 -6.33 4.15
CA ASN A 156 -17.49 -5.36 5.14
C ASN A 156 -18.55 -4.40 4.60
N THR A 157 -18.73 -4.31 3.27
CA THR A 157 -19.79 -3.52 2.62
C THR A 157 -21.08 -4.34 2.43
N GLN A 158 -20.96 -5.68 2.46
CA GLN A 158 -22.08 -6.61 2.22
C GLN A 158 -22.69 -7.18 3.52
N SER A 159 -22.18 -6.77 4.68
CA SER A 159 -22.66 -7.18 6.01
C SER A 159 -23.43 -6.04 6.67
#